data_AF-A0A529SGK5-F1
#
_entry.id   AF-A0A529SGK5-F1
#
_cell.length_a   1.000
_cell.length_b   1.000
_cell.length_c   1.000
_cell.angle_alpha   90.00
_cell.angle_beta   90.00
_cell.angle_gamma   90.00
#
_symmetry.space_group_name_H-M   'P 1'
#
loop_
_entity.id
_entity.type
_entity.pdbx_description
1 polymer ?
#
loop_
_entity_poly.entity_id
_entity_poly.type
_entity_poly.pdbx_seq_one_letter_code
_entity_poly.pdbx_strand_id
1 'polypeptide(L)'
;GDEIESITEFDPLTGQKTGELKSVKIYANSHYVTPRPTLNQAIKSIKEELKHRLQELEKAGRLLEAQRLEQRTRFDLEMLEATGSCAGIENYSRYLTGRQPGDPPPTLFEYVPDNALIFIDESHVTVPQ
;
A
#
# COMPACT_ATOMS: atom_id res chain seq x y z
N GLY A 1 -7.65 13.99 32.61
CA GLY A 1 -8.77 13.35 31.91
C GLY A 1 -8.18 12.69 30.70
N ASP A 2 -7.34 11.69 30.95
CA ASP A 2 -6.45 11.05 29.98
C ASP A 2 -6.44 9.52 30.20
N GLU A 3 -7.43 9.04 30.96
CA GLU A 3 -7.66 7.62 31.24
C GLU A 3 -8.95 7.19 30.57
N ILE A 4 -8.94 6.00 29.97
CA ILE A 4 -10.12 5.39 29.37
C ILE A 4 -10.96 4.78 30.50
N GLU A 5 -12.18 5.30 30.71
CA GLU A 5 -13.09 4.79 31.75
C GLU A 5 -13.68 3.42 31.37
N SER A 6 -14.11 3.25 30.12
CA SER A 6 -14.65 1.99 29.60
C SER A 6 -14.54 1.94 28.08
N ILE A 7 -14.57 0.72 27.53
CA ILE A 7 -14.67 0.48 26.08
C ILE A 7 -15.91 -0.37 25.88
N THR A 8 -16.82 0.05 25.00
CA THR A 8 -18.07 -0.65 24.73
C THR A 8 -18.20 -0.94 23.24
N GLU A 9 -18.50 -2.19 22.91
CA GLU A 9 -18.93 -2.57 21.56
C GLU A 9 -20.44 -2.31 21.42
N PHE A 10 -20.86 -1.85 20.25
CA PHE A 10 -22.25 -1.60 19.94
C PHE A 10 -22.57 -1.97 18.49
N ASP A 11 -23.83 -2.31 18.25
CA ASP A 11 -24.36 -2.52 16.91
C ASP A 11 -24.53 -1.16 16.20
N PRO A 12 -23.83 -0.92 15.08
CA PRO A 12 -23.89 0.36 14.38
C PRO A 12 -25.26 0.66 13.72
N LEU A 13 -26.12 -0.35 13.52
CA LEU A 13 -27.45 -0.18 12.91
C LEU A 13 -28.52 0.17 13.95
N THR A 14 -28.48 -0.48 15.11
CA THR A 14 -29.52 -0.32 16.15
C THR A 14 -29.09 0.56 17.33
N GLY A 15 -27.78 0.79 17.49
CA GLY A 15 -27.20 1.51 18.62
C GLY A 15 -27.18 0.71 19.93
N GLN A 16 -27.60 -0.55 19.93
CA GLN A 16 -27.59 -1.38 21.13
C GLN A 16 -26.16 -1.77 21.52
N LYS A 17 -25.85 -1.60 22.80
CA LYS A 17 -24.56 -2.03 23.38
C LYS A 17 -24.53 -3.55 23.46
N THR A 18 -23.51 -4.18 22.88
CA THR A 18 -23.36 -5.65 22.81
C THR A 18 -22.46 -6.19 23.93
N GLY A 19 -21.49 -5.40 24.40
CA GLY A 19 -20.62 -5.81 25.50
C GLY A 19 -19.56 -4.79 25.88
N GLU A 20 -18.99 -4.96 27.07
CA GLU A 20 -17.87 -4.16 27.58
C GLU A 20 -16.54 -4.88 27.35
N LEU A 21 -15.54 -4.15 26.87
CA LEU A 21 -14.22 -4.66 26.50
C LEU A 21 -13.15 -4.10 27.43
N LYS A 22 -12.19 -4.95 27.81
CA LYS A 22 -11.00 -4.51 28.58
C LYS A 22 -9.93 -3.84 27.71
N SER A 23 -9.89 -4.19 26.43
CA SER A 23 -8.94 -3.67 25.46
C SER A 23 -9.46 -3.91 24.05
N VAL A 24 -9.09 -3.04 23.12
CA VAL A 24 -9.36 -3.21 21.69
C VAL A 24 -8.10 -2.88 20.89
N LYS A 25 -7.88 -3.58 19.79
CA LYS A 25 -6.82 -3.26 18.82
C LYS A 25 -7.46 -2.70 17.57
N ILE A 26 -7.11 -1.46 17.23
CA ILE A 26 -7.58 -0.78 16.01
C ILE A 26 -6.50 -0.92 14.95
N TYR A 27 -6.84 -1.56 13.84
CA TYR A 27 -5.96 -1.67 12.68
C TYR A 27 -6.21 -0.52 11.71
N ALA A 28 -5.21 -0.24 10.88
CA ALA A 28 -5.36 0.68 9.76
C ALA A 28 -6.47 0.20 8.81
N ASN A 29 -7.20 1.15 8.21
CA ASN A 29 -8.18 0.87 7.17
C ASN A 29 -7.55 0.62 5.78
N SER A 30 -6.22 0.52 5.70
CA SER A 30 -5.46 0.30 4.48
C SER A 30 -4.16 -0.46 4.76
N HIS A 31 -3.74 -1.29 3.81
CA HIS A 31 -2.45 -2.00 3.85
C HIS A 31 -1.25 -1.12 3.44
N TYR A 32 -1.50 0.07 2.88
CA TYR A 32 -0.47 0.99 2.41
C TYR A 32 -0.24 2.18 3.36
N VAL A 33 -0.64 2.05 4.63
CA VAL A 33 -0.37 3.08 5.64
C VAL A 33 1.13 3.15 5.89
N THR A 34 1.73 4.19 5.34
CA THR A 34 3.19 4.39 5.32
C THR A 34 3.54 5.59 6.20
N PRO A 35 4.51 5.47 7.13
CA PRO A 35 4.98 6.61 7.92
C PRO A 35 5.48 7.74 7.02
N ARG A 36 5.25 8.99 7.44
CA ARG A 36 5.60 10.18 6.64
C ARG A 36 7.08 10.24 6.20
N PRO A 37 8.07 9.83 7.02
CA PRO A 37 9.46 9.76 6.57
C PRO A 37 9.68 8.80 5.39
N THR A 38 9.10 7.60 5.47
CA THR A 38 9.16 6.57 4.42
C THR A 38 8.48 7.05 3.14
N LEU A 39 7.32 7.70 3.27
CA LEU A 39 6.60 8.27 2.13
C LEU A 39 7.43 9.35 1.40
N ASN A 40 8.06 10.26 2.15
CA ASN A 40 8.92 11.30 1.57
C ASN A 40 10.11 10.71 0.80
N GLN A 41 10.72 9.64 1.33
CA GLN A 41 11.80 8.93 0.66
C GLN A 41 11.31 8.23 -0.61
N ALA A 42 10.14 7.60 -0.57
CA ALA A 42 9.52 6.97 -1.73
C ALA A 42 9.24 7.99 -2.84
N ILE A 43 8.63 9.14 -2.50
CA ILE A 43 8.34 10.24 -3.44
C ILE A 43 9.61 10.70 -4.16
N LYS A 44 10.72 10.87 -3.43
CA LYS A 44 12.01 11.26 -4.03
C LYS A 44 12.47 10.23 -5.05
N SER A 45 12.44 8.96 -4.68
CA SER A 45 12.88 7.85 -5.53
C SER A 45 12.01 7.70 -6.78
N ILE A 46 10.69 7.87 -6.65
CA ILE A 46 9.75 7.86 -7.78
C ILE A 46 10.03 9.01 -8.75
N LYS A 47 10.29 10.22 -8.24
CA LYS A 47 10.65 11.40 -9.07
C LYS A 47 11.94 11.16 -9.85
N GLU A 48 12.94 10.55 -9.22
CA GLU A 48 14.20 10.21 -9.87
C GLU A 48 14.00 9.21 -11.02
N GLU A 49 13.25 8.12 -10.77
CA GLU A 49 12.98 7.12 -11.81
C GLU A 49 12.11 7.66 -12.95
N LEU A 50 11.09 8.47 -12.63
CA LEU A 50 10.27 9.14 -13.62
C LEU A 50 11.14 9.94 -14.59
N LYS A 51 12.11 10.72 -14.08
CA LYS A 51 13.02 11.49 -14.91
C LYS A 51 13.82 10.60 -15.87
N HIS A 52 14.37 9.49 -15.39
CA HIS A 52 15.09 8.55 -16.24
C HIS A 52 14.19 7.94 -17.31
N ARG A 53 12.98 7.51 -16.92
CA ARG A 53 12.04 6.86 -17.82
C ARG A 53 11.51 7.78 -18.91
N LEU A 54 11.26 9.05 -18.58
CA LEU A 54 10.86 10.06 -19.56
C LEU A 54 11.96 10.28 -20.61
N GLN A 55 13.22 10.40 -20.18
CA GLN A 55 14.35 10.55 -21.10
C GLN A 55 14.49 9.36 -22.06
N GLU A 56 14.26 8.13 -21.58
CA GLU A 56 14.26 6.93 -22.43
C GLU A 56 13.15 6.96 -23.48
N LEU A 57 11.92 7.29 -23.06
CA LEU A 57 10.77 7.35 -23.96
C LEU A 57 10.91 8.45 -25.01
N GLU A 58 11.38 9.63 -24.62
CA GLU A 58 11.64 10.76 -25.52
C GLU A 58 12.72 10.41 -26.55
N LYS A 59 13.84 9.81 -26.13
CA LYS A 59 14.90 9.34 -27.04
C LYS A 59 14.42 8.27 -28.01
N ALA A 60 13.44 7.47 -27.61
CA ALA A 60 12.79 6.48 -28.46
C ALA A 60 11.68 7.06 -29.37
N GLY A 61 11.43 8.38 -29.34
CA GLY A 61 10.37 9.04 -30.12
C GLY A 61 8.95 8.80 -29.59
N ARG A 62 8.80 8.24 -28.38
CA ARG A 62 7.52 7.87 -27.75
C ARG A 62 6.95 9.01 -26.91
N LEU A 63 6.74 10.16 -27.56
CA LEU A 63 6.39 11.41 -26.88
C LEU A 63 5.00 11.36 -26.20
N LEU A 64 4.04 10.66 -26.81
CA LEU A 64 2.69 10.52 -26.23
C LEU A 64 2.71 9.68 -24.95
N GLU A 65 3.48 8.59 -24.92
CA GLU A 65 3.63 7.75 -23.74
C GLU A 65 4.43 8.47 -22.64
N ALA A 66 5.46 9.23 -23.00
CA ALA A 66 6.18 10.08 -22.06
C ALA A 66 5.22 11.09 -21.39
N GLN A 67 4.41 11.81 -22.19
CA GLN A 67 3.44 12.76 -21.67
C GLN A 67 2.39 12.10 -20.75
N ARG A 68 1.85 10.94 -21.15
CA ARG A 68 0.87 10.19 -20.32
C ARG A 68 1.47 9.76 -18.99
N LEU A 69 2.70 9.21 -19.02
CA LEU A 69 3.40 8.77 -17.83
C LEU A 69 3.68 9.95 -16.89
N GLU A 70 4.18 11.07 -17.43
CA GLU A 70 4.49 12.26 -16.66
C GLU A 70 3.25 12.84 -15.97
N GLN A 71 2.16 13.06 -16.71
CA GLN A 71 0.93 13.64 -16.17
C GLN A 71 0.36 12.78 -15.05
N ARG A 72 0.28 11.46 -15.26
CA ARG A 72 -0.26 10.54 -14.26
C ARG A 72 0.61 10.50 -13.02
N THR A 73 1.91 10.31 -13.18
CA THR A 73 2.83 10.14 -12.06
C THR A 73 2.94 11.42 -11.23
N ARG A 74 2.97 12.61 -11.86
CA ARG A 74 2.99 13.89 -11.14
C ARG A 74 1.74 14.11 -10.30
N PHE A 75 0.56 13.82 -10.87
CA PHE A 75 -0.70 13.91 -10.13
C PHE A 75 -0.71 12.95 -8.92
N ASP A 76 -0.28 11.71 -9.12
CA ASP A 76 -0.21 10.73 -8.03
C ASP A 76 0.77 11.19 -6.93
N LEU A 77 1.91 11.78 -7.29
CA LEU A 77 2.87 12.34 -6.33
C LEU A 77 2.30 13.51 -5.52
N GLU A 78 1.52 14.40 -6.15
CA GLU A 78 0.82 15.49 -5.45
C GLU A 78 -0.20 14.93 -4.44
N MET A 79 -0.95 13.90 -4.84
CA MET A 79 -1.90 13.22 -3.96
C MET A 79 -1.21 12.53 -2.78
N LEU A 80 -0.07 11.87 -3.01
CA LEU A 80 0.75 11.27 -1.96
C LEU A 80 1.27 12.32 -0.99
N GLU A 81 1.78 13.46 -1.47
CA GLU A 81 2.26 14.56 -0.62
C GLU A 81 1.14 15.19 0.24
N ALA A 82 -0.05 15.36 -0.34
CA ALA A 82 -1.16 16.04 0.32
C ALA A 82 -1.95 15.12 1.29
N THR A 83 -2.22 13.87 0.89
CA THR A 83 -3.15 12.99 1.60
C THR A 83 -2.49 11.73 2.18
N GLY A 84 -1.26 11.42 1.77
CA GLY A 84 -0.60 10.17 2.11
C GLY A 84 -1.04 8.97 1.26
N SER A 85 -1.90 9.17 0.25
CA SER A 85 -2.37 8.10 -0.63
C SER A 85 -2.70 8.60 -2.05
N CYS A 86 -2.81 7.69 -3.01
CA CYS A 86 -3.28 7.97 -4.37
C CYS A 86 -4.04 6.78 -4.95
N ALA A 87 -4.74 7.00 -6.08
CA ALA A 87 -5.42 5.92 -6.78
C ALA A 87 -4.40 5.05 -7.54
N GLY A 88 -4.33 3.77 -7.19
CA GLY A 88 -3.31 2.87 -7.73
C GLY A 88 -2.00 2.88 -6.95
N ILE A 89 -2.04 3.21 -5.66
CA ILE A 89 -0.86 3.28 -4.78
C ILE A 89 0.00 2.00 -4.80
N GLU A 90 -0.61 0.85 -5.07
CA GLU A 90 0.05 -0.45 -5.21
C GLU A 90 1.13 -0.47 -6.31
N ASN A 91 1.00 0.38 -7.34
CA ASN A 91 2.01 0.52 -8.39
C ASN A 91 3.32 1.12 -7.88
N TYR A 92 3.28 1.77 -6.71
CA TYR A 92 4.44 2.36 -6.03
C TYR A 92 4.93 1.51 -4.86
N SER A 93 4.35 0.31 -4.66
CA SER A 93 4.62 -0.58 -3.52
C SER A 93 6.10 -0.81 -3.24
N ARG A 94 6.92 -1.02 -4.29
CA ARG A 94 8.38 -1.18 -4.15
C ARG A 94 9.02 -0.02 -3.38
N TYR A 95 8.69 1.22 -3.75
CA TYR A 95 9.26 2.41 -3.10
C TYR A 95 8.72 2.59 -1.68
N LEU A 96 7.43 2.32 -1.48
CA LEU A 96 6.77 2.45 -0.17
C LEU A 96 7.26 1.43 0.85
N THR A 97 7.75 0.28 0.37
CA THR A 97 8.23 -0.83 1.20
C THR A 97 9.76 -0.88 1.31
N GLY A 98 10.47 0.00 0.59
CA GLY A 98 11.93 0.06 0.59
C GLY A 98 12.62 -1.12 -0.12
N ARG A 99 11.90 -1.87 -0.96
CA ARG A 99 12.43 -3.01 -1.71
C ARG A 99 13.28 -2.57 -2.91
N GLN A 100 14.23 -3.42 -3.31
CA GLN A 100 15.09 -3.18 -4.46
C GLN A 100 14.37 -3.49 -5.78
N PRO A 101 14.82 -2.94 -6.92
CA PRO A 101 14.34 -3.38 -8.23
C PRO A 101 14.48 -4.91 -8.39
N GLY A 102 13.39 -5.58 -8.75
CA GLY A 102 13.36 -7.03 -8.95
C GLY A 102 12.96 -7.85 -7.72
N ASP A 103 12.96 -7.25 -6.53
CA ASP A 103 12.45 -7.91 -5.33
C ASP A 103 10.94 -8.18 -5.48
N PRO A 104 10.43 -9.30 -4.93
CA PRO A 104 8.99 -9.56 -4.92
C PRO A 104 8.26 -8.46 -4.13
N PRO A 105 6.96 -8.21 -4.38
CA PRO A 105 6.18 -7.36 -3.49
C PRO A 105 5.89 -8.07 -2.16
N PRO A 106 5.50 -7.33 -1.10
CA PRO A 106 4.94 -7.96 0.09
C PRO A 106 3.67 -8.74 -0.25
N THR A 107 3.52 -9.92 0.36
CA THR A 107 2.35 -10.77 0.17
C THR A 107 1.70 -11.13 1.51
N LEU A 108 0.53 -11.77 1.45
CA LEU A 108 -0.14 -12.29 2.64
C LEU A 108 0.78 -13.22 3.46
N PHE A 109 1.67 -13.97 2.81
CA PHE A 109 2.56 -14.91 3.48
C PHE A 109 3.49 -14.25 4.50
N GLU A 110 3.79 -12.96 4.36
CA GLU A 110 4.62 -12.22 5.34
C GLU A 110 3.89 -11.89 6.63
N TYR A 111 2.55 -11.99 6.64
CA TYR A 111 1.72 -11.78 7.84
C TYR A 111 1.44 -13.07 8.60
N VAL A 112 1.72 -14.21 7.97
CA VAL A 112 1.41 -15.54 8.49
C VAL A 112 2.65 -16.08 9.23
N PRO A 113 2.49 -16.79 10.36
CA PRO A 113 3.63 -17.41 11.04
C PRO A 113 4.41 -18.38 10.14
N ASP A 114 5.72 -18.45 10.31
CA ASP A 114 6.61 -19.33 9.53
C ASP A 114 6.23 -20.82 9.62
N ASN A 115 5.56 -21.22 10.70
CA ASN A 115 5.11 -22.59 10.95
C ASN A 115 3.65 -22.85 10.57
N ALA A 116 3.03 -21.98 9.79
CA ALA A 116 1.65 -22.15 9.36
C ALA A 116 1.48 -23.34 8.40
N LEU A 117 0.32 -23.98 8.49
CA LEU A 117 -0.11 -25.03 7.57
C LEU A 117 -0.92 -24.39 6.43
N ILE A 118 -0.49 -24.65 5.19
CA ILE A 118 -1.16 -24.15 3.98
C ILE A 118 -1.88 -25.31 3.30
N PHE A 119 -3.17 -25.15 3.05
CA PHE A 119 -3.96 -26.07 2.24
C PHE A 119 -4.16 -25.46 0.86
N ILE A 120 -3.78 -26.20 -0.19
CA ILE A 120 -3.99 -25.80 -1.58
C ILE A 120 -5.07 -26.70 -2.15
N ASP A 121 -6.26 -26.12 -2.31
CA ASP A 121 -7.36 -26.82 -2.94
C ASP A 121 -7.09 -27.01 -4.44
N GLU A 122 -7.49 -28.17 -4.97
CA GLU A 122 -7.25 -28.59 -6.36
C GLU A 122 -5.84 -28.27 -6.89
N SER A 123 -4.81 -28.68 -6.15
CA SER A 123 -3.40 -28.33 -6.44
C SER A 123 -2.94 -28.62 -7.86
N HIS A 124 -3.51 -29.63 -8.53
CA HIS A 124 -3.24 -29.96 -9.92
C HIS A 124 -3.69 -28.89 -10.93
N VAL A 125 -4.60 -27.99 -10.53
CA VAL A 125 -5.04 -26.81 -11.26
C VAL A 125 -4.37 -25.55 -10.71
N THR A 126 -4.29 -25.42 -9.39
CA THR A 126 -3.85 -24.19 -8.70
C THR A 126 -2.34 -23.93 -8.84
N VAL A 127 -1.51 -24.97 -8.95
CA VAL A 127 -0.06 -24.84 -9.13
C VAL A 127 0.27 -25.09 -10.62
N PRO A 128 0.87 -24.11 -11.33
CA PRO A 128 1.32 -24.31 -12.71
C PRO A 128 2.34 -25.46 -12.78
N GLN A 129 2.17 -26.38 -13.73
CA GLN A 129 3.14 -27.45 -14.03
C GLN A 129 4.37 -26.92 -14.77
#